data_AF-A0A2W7KMM9-F1
#
_entry.id   AF-A0A2W7KMM9-F1
#
_cell.length_a   1.000
_cell.length_b   1.000
_cell.length_c   1.000
_cell.angle_alpha   90.00
_cell.angle_beta   90.00
_cell.angle_gamma   90.00
#
_symmetry.space_group_name_H-M   'P 1'
#
loop_
_entity.id
_entity.type
_entity.pdbx_description
1 polymer ?
#
loop_
_entity_poly.entity_id
_entity_poly.type
_entity_poly.pdbx_seq_one_letter_code
_entity_poly.pdbx_strand_id
1 'polypeptide(L)'
;MQNSAYIGRFAPTPSGYLHFGSLVAAVASYLDARSVGGRWLLRMEDLDPPREVTGAQAAILDTLERYGLHWDGELVRQSDRHGEYAALVQRLFDQGLAYACICSRKQLEGSGGIYPGHCRNAGHAGHDAAIRLRVPELTYRFSDRVQGEYSQHLGKEVGDFVIRRRDGLYAYQLAVVLDDAWQGVNNVVRGADLLDSTPRQLYLQELLGFSQPRYLHVPLIIQPDGHKLGKSYRSPPLPGDQATPLLIRALRALGQPAPDELADASAEELLAWSARHWDAALVPRTRNLAESQLR
;
A
#
# COMPACT_ATOMS: atom_id res chain seq x y z
N MET A 1 -5.46 -6.56 27.94
CA MET A 1 -4.90 -6.19 26.62
C MET A 1 -4.72 -4.68 26.63
N GLN A 2 -3.48 -4.18 26.65
CA GLN A 2 -3.26 -2.73 26.49
C GLN A 2 -3.83 -2.34 25.12
N ASN A 3 -4.80 -1.43 25.11
CA ASN A 3 -5.40 -0.94 23.89
C ASN A 3 -4.32 -0.08 23.20
N SER A 4 -3.48 -0.71 22.36
CA SER A 4 -2.39 -0.02 21.68
C SER A 4 -2.97 1.13 20.86
N ALA A 5 -2.41 2.34 21.01
CA ALA A 5 -2.86 3.50 20.28
C ALA A 5 -2.91 3.22 18.77
N TYR A 6 -3.93 3.73 18.08
CA TYR A 6 -4.08 3.57 16.63
C TYR A 6 -2.91 4.26 15.91
N ILE A 7 -2.26 3.54 15.00
CA ILE A 7 -1.21 4.04 14.11
C ILE A 7 -1.51 3.54 12.70
N GLY A 8 -1.86 4.46 11.82
CA GLY A 8 -2.02 4.23 10.39
C GLY A 8 -0.97 4.99 9.57
N ARG A 9 -0.98 4.78 8.26
CA ARG A 9 -0.09 5.50 7.34
C ARG A 9 -0.67 5.67 5.94
N PHE A 10 -0.22 6.71 5.26
CA PHE A 10 -0.25 6.78 3.81
C PHE A 10 1.15 6.53 3.24
N ALA A 11 1.24 5.69 2.21
CA ALA A 11 2.51 5.22 1.68
C ALA A 11 2.55 5.32 0.14
N PRO A 12 2.69 6.53 -0.44
CA PRO A 12 2.69 6.72 -1.88
C PRO A 12 4.06 6.37 -2.51
N THR A 13 4.02 5.78 -3.71
CA THR A 13 5.20 5.65 -4.59
C THR A 13 5.34 6.90 -5.48
N PRO A 14 6.51 7.56 -5.56
CA PRO A 14 6.72 8.79 -6.35
C PRO A 14 6.93 8.53 -7.85
N SER A 15 6.23 7.54 -8.42
CA SER A 15 6.26 7.21 -9.86
C SER A 15 5.35 8.11 -10.71
N GLY A 16 4.99 9.27 -10.18
CA GLY A 16 3.98 10.20 -10.68
C GLY A 16 3.36 11.01 -9.53
N TYR A 17 2.60 12.04 -9.85
CA TYR A 17 1.93 12.89 -8.87
C TYR A 17 0.76 12.17 -8.18
N LEU A 18 0.26 12.75 -7.08
CA LEU A 18 -1.05 12.36 -6.56
C LEU A 18 -2.10 12.57 -7.64
N HIS A 19 -2.98 11.60 -7.75
CA HIS A 19 -4.17 11.63 -8.59
C HIS A 19 -5.37 11.32 -7.70
N PHE A 20 -6.57 11.46 -8.24
CA PHE A 20 -7.79 11.32 -7.43
C PHE A 20 -7.89 9.96 -6.71
N GLY A 21 -7.52 8.86 -7.36
CA GLY A 21 -7.50 7.54 -6.72
C GLY A 21 -6.53 7.43 -5.52
N SER A 22 -5.35 8.04 -5.59
CA SER A 22 -4.42 8.07 -4.45
C SER A 22 -4.87 9.06 -3.37
N LEU A 23 -5.56 10.15 -3.74
CA LEU A 23 -6.23 11.03 -2.79
C LEU A 23 -7.31 10.28 -1.99
N VAL A 24 -8.14 9.45 -2.63
CA VAL A 24 -9.15 8.63 -1.94
C VAL A 24 -8.51 7.73 -0.87
N ALA A 25 -7.38 7.09 -1.20
CA ALA A 25 -6.65 6.28 -0.23
C ALA A 25 -6.03 7.13 0.91
N ALA A 26 -5.50 8.32 0.60
CA ALA A 26 -4.97 9.25 1.60
C ALA A 26 -6.07 9.70 2.57
N VAL A 27 -7.21 10.19 2.05
CA VAL A 27 -8.37 10.64 2.83
C VAL A 27 -8.91 9.52 3.71
N ALA A 28 -9.13 8.32 3.15
CA ALA A 28 -9.62 7.19 3.94
C ALA A 28 -8.67 6.82 5.09
N SER A 29 -7.36 6.70 4.80
CA SER A 29 -6.39 6.35 5.83
C SER A 29 -6.22 7.43 6.90
N TYR A 30 -6.35 8.71 6.51
CA TYR A 30 -6.31 9.86 7.41
C TYR A 30 -7.53 9.89 8.32
N LEU A 31 -8.74 9.84 7.77
CA LEU A 31 -9.98 9.89 8.54
C LEU A 31 -10.12 8.69 9.47
N ASP A 32 -9.72 7.50 9.02
CA ASP A 32 -9.73 6.31 9.86
C ASP A 32 -8.82 6.46 11.10
N ALA A 33 -7.66 7.10 10.94
CA ALA A 33 -6.78 7.43 12.05
C ALA A 33 -7.37 8.53 12.95
N ARG A 34 -7.78 9.66 12.36
CA ARG A 34 -8.23 10.85 13.11
C ARG A 34 -9.55 10.65 13.84
N SER A 35 -10.44 9.81 13.33
CA SER A 35 -11.74 9.49 13.96
C SER A 35 -11.61 8.89 15.36
N VAL A 36 -10.46 8.27 15.67
CA VAL A 36 -10.15 7.68 16.97
C VAL A 36 -8.99 8.37 17.70
N GLY A 37 -8.60 9.56 17.24
CA GLY A 37 -7.45 10.30 17.80
C GLY A 37 -6.10 9.58 17.62
N GLY A 38 -5.99 8.74 16.59
CA GLY A 38 -4.80 7.98 16.25
C GLY A 38 -3.74 8.79 15.50
N ARG A 39 -2.57 8.17 15.33
CA ARG A 39 -1.49 8.72 14.51
C ARG A 39 -1.64 8.34 13.04
N TRP A 40 -1.34 9.27 12.15
CA TRP A 40 -1.30 9.06 10.71
C TRP A 40 0.08 9.44 10.16
N LEU A 41 0.85 8.44 9.75
CA LEU A 41 2.23 8.60 9.30
C LEU A 41 2.30 8.76 7.77
N LEU A 42 3.39 9.34 7.29
CA LEU A 42 3.70 9.38 5.86
C LEU A 42 5.02 8.65 5.57
N ARG A 43 4.99 7.75 4.58
CA ARG A 43 6.18 7.04 4.09
C ARG A 43 6.25 7.09 2.56
N MET A 44 7.32 7.66 2.03
CA MET A 44 7.58 7.62 0.59
C MET A 44 8.12 6.25 0.18
N GLU A 45 7.44 5.56 -0.73
CA GLU A 45 7.85 4.25 -1.24
C GLU A 45 8.70 4.38 -2.52
N ASP A 46 9.87 5.01 -2.38
CA ASP A 46 10.89 5.29 -3.41
C ASP A 46 11.91 4.14 -3.58
N LEU A 47 11.39 2.94 -3.87
CA LEU A 47 12.16 1.70 -4.01
C LEU A 47 12.60 1.35 -5.44
N ASP A 48 12.11 2.07 -6.45
CA ASP A 48 12.38 1.78 -7.86
C ASP A 48 12.76 3.07 -8.60
N PRO A 49 13.99 3.60 -8.38
CA PRO A 49 14.43 4.86 -8.96
C PRO A 49 14.21 4.99 -10.48
N PRO A 50 14.37 3.94 -11.30
CA PRO A 50 14.04 3.99 -12.73
C PRO A 50 12.57 4.34 -13.06
N ARG A 51 11.64 4.13 -12.12
CA ARG A 51 10.21 4.45 -12.27
C ARG A 51 9.81 5.76 -11.60
N GLU A 52 10.70 6.38 -10.85
CA GLU A 52 10.42 7.61 -10.13
C GLU A 52 10.39 8.82 -11.07
N VAL A 53 9.56 9.79 -10.72
CA VAL A 53 9.41 11.03 -11.49
C VAL A 53 10.07 12.16 -10.70
N THR A 54 11.03 12.85 -11.31
CA THR A 54 11.68 14.01 -10.72
C THR A 54 10.65 15.04 -10.26
N GLY A 55 10.75 15.48 -9.00
CA GLY A 55 9.82 16.45 -8.42
C GLY A 55 8.49 15.86 -7.94
N ALA A 56 8.15 14.61 -8.26
CA ALA A 56 6.89 14.01 -7.82
C ALA A 56 6.79 13.89 -6.31
N GLN A 57 7.88 13.54 -5.62
CA GLN A 57 7.89 13.50 -4.17
C GLN A 57 7.51 14.86 -3.55
N ALA A 58 8.16 15.94 -3.99
CA ALA A 58 7.89 17.28 -3.48
C ALA A 58 6.44 17.71 -3.78
N ALA A 59 5.95 17.43 -4.99
CA ALA A 59 4.57 17.72 -5.36
C ALA A 59 3.52 16.91 -4.58
N ILE A 60 3.82 15.64 -4.23
CA ILE A 60 2.97 14.82 -3.35
C ILE A 60 2.87 15.49 -1.97
N LEU A 61 3.99 15.92 -1.39
CA LEU A 61 4.02 16.58 -0.08
C LEU A 61 3.23 17.89 -0.09
N ASP A 62 3.52 18.77 -1.05
CA ASP A 62 2.81 20.05 -1.22
C ASP A 62 1.31 19.85 -1.43
N THR A 63 0.90 18.83 -2.19
CA THR A 63 -0.52 18.49 -2.35
C THR A 63 -1.16 18.08 -1.02
N LEU A 64 -0.52 17.19 -0.25
CA LEU A 64 -1.06 16.74 1.04
C LEU A 64 -1.22 17.90 2.02
N GLU A 65 -0.22 18.79 2.10
CA GLU A 65 -0.26 19.99 2.95
C GLU A 65 -1.38 20.95 2.53
N ARG A 66 -1.50 21.27 1.23
CA ARG A 66 -2.58 22.13 0.72
C ARG A 66 -3.97 21.55 0.94
N TYR A 67 -4.09 20.23 1.01
CA TYR A 67 -5.35 19.53 1.22
C TYR A 67 -5.63 19.29 2.72
N GLY A 68 -4.81 19.84 3.63
CA GLY A 68 -5.00 19.71 5.09
C GLY A 68 -4.71 18.32 5.65
N LEU A 69 -4.06 17.44 4.87
CA LEU A 69 -3.71 16.07 5.25
C LEU A 69 -2.34 16.05 5.94
N HIS A 70 -2.27 16.59 7.15
CA HIS A 70 -1.01 16.66 7.91
C HIS A 70 -0.68 15.34 8.62
N TRP A 71 0.53 14.84 8.38
CA TRP A 71 1.05 13.62 9.01
C TRP A 71 1.76 13.89 10.33
N ASP A 72 1.80 12.86 11.17
CA ASP A 72 2.48 12.90 12.46
C ASP A 72 3.91 12.38 12.33
N GLY A 73 4.84 13.08 12.99
CA GLY A 73 6.25 12.72 13.00
C GLY A 73 6.95 13.00 11.66
N GLU A 74 8.13 12.40 11.51
CA GLU A 74 8.99 12.62 10.35
C GLU A 74 8.51 11.83 9.13
N LEU A 75 8.73 12.41 7.94
CA LEU A 75 8.62 11.68 6.68
C LEU A 75 9.69 10.58 6.61
N VAL A 76 9.27 9.35 6.37
CA VAL A 76 10.17 8.22 6.12
C VAL A 76 10.31 8.00 4.62
N ARG A 77 11.53 7.69 4.15
CA ARG A 77 11.79 7.26 2.76
C ARG A 77 12.34 5.85 2.76
N GLN A 78 11.87 5.02 1.83
CA GLN A 78 12.35 3.64 1.72
C GLN A 78 13.76 3.56 1.12
N SER A 79 14.15 4.54 0.30
CA SER A 79 15.52 4.69 -0.24
C SER A 79 16.57 4.79 0.88
N ASP A 80 16.23 5.39 2.01
CA ASP A 80 17.10 5.52 3.19
C ASP A 80 17.20 4.21 4.02
N ARG A 81 16.42 3.17 3.69
CA ARG A 81 16.28 1.94 4.48
C ARG A 81 16.87 0.70 3.84
N HIS A 82 17.60 0.84 2.73
CA HIS A 82 18.20 -0.29 2.01
C HIS A 82 19.09 -1.19 2.88
N GLY A 83 19.77 -0.64 3.89
CA GLY A 83 20.56 -1.43 4.85
C GLY A 83 19.72 -2.43 5.64
N GLU A 84 18.53 -2.02 6.08
CA GLU A 84 17.60 -2.85 6.84
C GLU A 84 17.04 -3.99 5.99
N TYR A 85 16.70 -3.68 4.73
CA TYR A 85 16.23 -4.69 3.78
C TYR A 85 17.34 -5.69 3.42
N ALA A 86 18.58 -5.21 3.23
CA ALA A 86 19.73 -6.06 3.00
C ALA A 86 19.94 -7.06 4.15
N ALA A 87 19.94 -6.55 5.38
CA ALA A 87 20.12 -7.35 6.59
C ALA A 87 19.02 -8.42 6.75
N LEU A 88 17.77 -8.06 6.45
CA LEU A 88 16.66 -9.00 6.48
C LEU A 88 16.76 -10.08 5.40
N VAL A 89 17.07 -9.69 4.16
CA VAL A 89 17.27 -10.66 3.05
C VAL A 89 18.39 -11.64 3.39
N GLN A 90 19.51 -11.14 3.92
CA GLN A 90 20.64 -11.97 4.31
C GLN A 90 20.25 -12.95 5.42
N ARG A 91 19.56 -12.47 6.46
CA ARG A 91 19.07 -13.32 7.56
C ARG A 91 18.16 -14.45 7.06
N LEU A 92 17.19 -14.13 6.20
CA LEU A 92 16.28 -15.13 5.63
C LEU A 92 17.02 -16.14 4.74
N PHE A 93 18.03 -15.67 4.00
CA PHE A 93 18.88 -16.54 3.17
C PHE A 93 19.71 -17.51 4.03
N ASP A 94 20.37 -17.01 5.08
CA ASP A 94 21.20 -17.81 5.99
C ASP A 94 20.40 -18.84 6.79
N GLN A 95 19.14 -18.52 7.12
CA GLN A 95 18.20 -19.45 7.76
C GLN A 95 17.60 -20.48 6.79
N GLY A 96 17.94 -20.42 5.50
CA GLY A 96 17.37 -21.28 4.46
C GLY A 96 15.90 -20.99 4.15
N LEU A 97 15.33 -19.90 4.67
CA LEU A 97 13.95 -19.46 4.41
C LEU A 97 13.81 -18.72 3.08
N ALA A 98 14.92 -18.25 2.51
CA ALA A 98 15.01 -17.70 1.17
C ALA A 98 16.12 -18.40 0.37
N TYR A 99 16.08 -18.28 -0.95
CA TYR A 99 17.07 -18.88 -1.84
C TYR A 99 17.29 -18.05 -3.11
N ALA A 100 18.43 -18.27 -3.75
CA ALA A 100 18.81 -17.61 -4.99
C ALA A 100 18.19 -18.29 -6.21
N CYS A 101 17.62 -17.48 -7.10
CA CYS A 101 16.99 -17.88 -8.34
C CYS A 101 17.69 -17.20 -9.53
N ILE A 102 18.27 -18.01 -10.41
CA ILE A 102 18.96 -17.57 -11.63
C ILE A 102 18.08 -17.72 -12.89
N CYS A 103 16.84 -18.20 -12.76
CA CYS A 103 15.93 -18.36 -13.89
C CYS A 103 15.73 -17.03 -14.63
N SER A 104 15.89 -17.08 -15.95
CA SER A 104 15.54 -15.99 -16.86
C SER A 104 14.03 -15.82 -16.99
N ARG A 105 13.58 -14.65 -17.47
CA ARG A 105 12.16 -14.42 -17.78
C ARG A 105 11.62 -15.46 -18.76
N LYS A 106 12.39 -15.80 -19.80
CA LYS A 106 12.05 -16.82 -20.80
C LYS A 106 11.81 -18.21 -20.19
N GLN A 107 12.62 -18.61 -19.21
CA GLN A 107 12.41 -19.88 -18.50
C GLN A 107 11.15 -19.90 -17.63
N LEU A 108 10.64 -18.72 -17.25
CA LEU A 108 9.45 -18.57 -16.43
C LEU A 108 8.19 -18.27 -17.26
N GLU A 109 8.32 -18.10 -18.58
CA GLU A 109 7.18 -17.99 -19.48
C GLU A 109 6.31 -19.25 -19.38
N GLY A 110 4.99 -19.07 -19.42
CA GLY A 110 4.02 -20.17 -19.29
C GLY A 110 3.74 -20.65 -17.86
N SER A 111 4.45 -20.13 -16.85
CA SER A 111 4.24 -20.50 -15.44
C SER A 111 2.98 -19.87 -14.80
N GLY A 112 2.21 -19.08 -15.55
CA GLY A 112 1.03 -18.37 -15.02
C GLY A 112 1.35 -17.34 -13.93
N GLY A 113 2.61 -16.93 -13.79
CA GLY A 113 3.08 -16.01 -12.74
C GLY A 113 3.48 -16.68 -11.43
N ILE A 114 3.25 -17.99 -11.29
CA ILE A 114 3.60 -18.78 -10.11
C ILE A 114 4.95 -19.45 -10.36
N TYR A 115 5.94 -19.23 -9.49
CA TYR A 115 7.27 -19.78 -9.70
C TYR A 115 7.26 -21.33 -9.60
N PRO A 116 7.78 -22.06 -10.60
CA PRO A 116 7.72 -23.52 -10.66
C PRO A 116 8.73 -24.24 -9.74
N GLY A 117 9.55 -23.50 -8.97
CA GLY A 117 10.43 -24.08 -7.96
C GLY A 117 11.79 -24.59 -8.47
N HIS A 118 12.20 -24.32 -9.71
CA HIS A 118 13.44 -24.85 -10.30
C HIS A 118 14.70 -24.65 -9.45
N CYS A 119 14.87 -23.47 -8.86
CA CYS A 119 16.04 -23.14 -8.04
C CYS A 119 15.84 -23.38 -6.54
N ARG A 120 14.65 -23.85 -6.11
CA ARG A 120 14.24 -23.89 -4.70
C ARG A 120 15.24 -24.64 -3.83
N ASN A 121 15.83 -25.71 -4.34
CA ASN A 121 16.84 -26.51 -3.62
C ASN A 121 18.17 -26.60 -4.39
N ALA A 122 18.43 -25.67 -5.32
CA ALA A 122 19.60 -25.74 -6.20
C ALA A 122 20.91 -25.24 -5.57
N GLY A 123 20.86 -24.59 -4.40
CA GLY A 123 22.05 -24.15 -3.67
C GLY A 123 22.87 -23.07 -4.36
N HIS A 124 22.25 -22.26 -5.23
CA HIS A 124 22.96 -21.16 -5.91
C HIS A 124 23.44 -20.09 -4.94
N ALA A 125 24.56 -19.45 -5.29
CA ALA A 125 25.06 -18.28 -4.57
C ALA A 125 24.09 -17.09 -4.70
N GLY A 126 24.10 -16.21 -3.70
CA GLY A 126 23.21 -15.03 -3.64
C GLY A 126 23.59 -13.87 -4.57
N HIS A 127 24.71 -13.97 -5.31
CA HIS A 127 25.15 -12.94 -6.26
C HIS A 127 24.54 -13.16 -7.65
N ASP A 128 24.28 -12.07 -8.39
CA ASP A 128 23.66 -12.09 -9.73
C ASP A 128 22.41 -12.99 -9.84
N ALA A 129 21.61 -12.99 -8.78
CA ALA A 129 20.40 -13.78 -8.66
C ALA A 129 19.28 -12.96 -8.02
N ALA A 130 18.04 -13.26 -8.38
CA ALA A 130 16.91 -12.83 -7.57
C ALA A 130 16.86 -13.67 -6.29
N ILE A 131 16.48 -13.08 -5.17
CA ILE A 131 16.22 -13.83 -3.94
C ILE A 131 14.72 -14.04 -3.79
N ARG A 132 14.31 -15.31 -3.68
CA ARG A 132 12.92 -15.72 -3.47
C ARG A 132 12.72 -16.21 -2.04
N LEU A 133 11.58 -15.90 -1.47
CA LEU A 133 11.13 -16.45 -0.20
C LEU A 133 10.51 -17.83 -0.44
N ARG A 134 10.81 -18.82 0.41
CA ARG A 134 10.11 -20.10 0.40
C ARG A 134 8.71 -19.90 0.96
N VAL A 135 7.70 -20.22 0.18
CA VAL A 135 6.30 -20.08 0.56
C VAL A 135 5.73 -21.42 1.01
N PRO A 136 4.93 -21.46 2.09
CA PRO A 136 4.34 -22.69 2.60
C PRO A 136 3.10 -23.12 1.80
N GLU A 137 2.76 -24.41 1.88
CA GLU A 137 1.49 -24.97 1.38
C GLU A 137 0.34 -24.73 2.36
N LEU A 138 0.07 -23.45 2.64
CA LEU A 138 -0.92 -23.01 3.62
C LEU A 138 -1.88 -21.97 3.03
N THR A 139 -3.10 -21.96 3.57
CA THR A 139 -4.08 -20.90 3.32
C THR A 139 -3.97 -19.84 4.39
N TYR A 140 -3.71 -18.60 3.96
CA TYR A 140 -3.80 -17.42 4.81
C TYR A 140 -5.16 -16.77 4.66
N ARG A 141 -5.70 -16.28 5.77
CA ARG A 141 -7.03 -15.66 5.85
C ARG A 141 -6.96 -14.39 6.69
N PHE A 142 -7.77 -13.41 6.34
CA PHE A 142 -8.00 -12.24 7.18
C PHE A 142 -9.38 -11.67 6.93
N SER A 143 -9.87 -10.95 7.93
CA SER A 143 -11.10 -10.17 7.85
C SER A 143 -10.74 -8.75 7.44
N ASP A 144 -11.12 -8.33 6.24
CA ASP A 144 -11.03 -6.95 5.82
C ASP A 144 -12.23 -6.15 6.33
N ARG A 145 -11.99 -4.96 6.88
CA ARG A 145 -13.04 -4.12 7.46
C ARG A 145 -14.10 -3.64 6.44
N VAL A 146 -13.80 -3.68 5.14
CA VAL A 146 -14.72 -3.30 4.05
C VAL A 146 -15.02 -4.47 3.12
N GLN A 147 -13.99 -5.18 2.67
CA GLN A 147 -14.13 -6.25 1.68
C GLN A 147 -14.55 -7.60 2.29
N GLY A 148 -14.62 -7.69 3.63
CA GLY A 148 -15.01 -8.91 4.35
C GLY A 148 -13.91 -9.97 4.39
N GLU A 149 -14.31 -11.23 4.59
CA GLU A 149 -13.36 -12.35 4.65
C GLU A 149 -12.65 -12.55 3.31
N TYR A 150 -11.31 -12.59 3.36
CA TYR A 150 -10.46 -12.90 2.21
C TYR A 150 -9.51 -14.03 2.56
N SER A 151 -9.32 -14.97 1.63
CA SER A 151 -8.42 -16.11 1.78
C SER A 151 -7.65 -16.41 0.51
N GLN A 152 -6.39 -16.84 0.66
CA GLN A 152 -5.55 -17.27 -0.45
C GLN A 152 -4.63 -18.41 -0.02
N HIS A 153 -4.52 -19.46 -0.84
CA HIS A 153 -3.58 -20.55 -0.66
C HIS A 153 -2.22 -20.19 -1.28
N LEU A 154 -1.24 -19.84 -0.45
CA LEU A 154 -0.02 -19.21 -0.94
C LEU A 154 0.80 -20.12 -1.87
N GLY A 155 1.01 -21.39 -1.52
CA GLY A 155 1.77 -22.32 -2.37
C GLY A 155 1.18 -22.53 -3.78
N LYS A 156 -0.16 -22.50 -3.90
CA LYS A 156 -0.89 -22.80 -5.14
C LYS A 156 -1.20 -21.57 -5.98
N GLU A 157 -1.44 -20.42 -5.35
CA GLU A 157 -1.93 -19.21 -6.02
C GLU A 157 -0.85 -18.13 -6.16
N VAL A 158 0.25 -18.24 -5.41
CA VAL A 158 1.34 -17.25 -5.40
C VAL A 158 2.68 -17.90 -5.73
N GLY A 159 3.01 -18.98 -5.03
CA GLY A 159 4.32 -19.62 -5.06
C GLY A 159 5.44 -18.75 -4.47
N ASP A 160 6.67 -19.25 -4.56
CA ASP A 160 7.86 -18.60 -4.01
C ASP A 160 8.13 -17.24 -4.69
N PHE A 161 7.72 -16.15 -4.04
CA PHE A 161 7.81 -14.80 -4.59
C PHE A 161 9.17 -14.14 -4.32
N VAL A 162 9.53 -13.18 -5.17
CA VAL A 162 10.79 -12.44 -5.08
C VAL A 162 10.74 -11.44 -3.93
N ILE A 163 11.77 -11.42 -3.08
CA ILE A 163 12.00 -10.41 -2.03
C ILE A 163 13.14 -9.45 -2.36
N ARG A 164 14.06 -9.86 -3.24
CA ARG A 164 15.08 -9.00 -3.86
C ARG A 164 15.23 -9.37 -5.33
N ARG A 165 15.06 -8.40 -6.23
CA ARG A 165 15.24 -8.59 -7.67
C ARG A 165 16.70 -8.83 -8.02
N ARG A 166 16.95 -9.40 -9.21
CA ARG A 166 18.31 -9.66 -9.72
C ARG A 166 19.12 -8.37 -9.92
N ASP A 167 18.44 -7.27 -10.23
CA ASP A 167 19.02 -5.93 -10.35
C ASP A 167 19.27 -5.24 -8.98
N GLY A 168 19.03 -5.94 -7.88
CA GLY A 168 19.32 -5.47 -6.52
C GLY A 168 18.15 -4.75 -5.83
N LEU A 169 17.08 -4.39 -6.55
CA LEU A 169 15.95 -3.67 -5.96
C LEU A 169 15.11 -4.58 -5.05
N TYR A 170 14.67 -4.04 -3.91
CA TYR A 170 13.87 -4.77 -2.95
C TYR A 170 12.40 -4.82 -3.36
N ALA A 171 11.74 -5.97 -3.11
CA ALA A 171 10.34 -6.11 -3.46
C ALA A 171 9.45 -5.39 -2.43
N TYR A 172 8.37 -4.79 -2.92
CA TYR A 172 7.34 -4.14 -2.10
C TYR A 172 6.90 -5.00 -0.90
N GLN A 173 6.67 -6.30 -1.12
CA GLN A 173 6.20 -7.22 -0.07
C GLN A 173 7.14 -7.29 1.14
N LEU A 174 8.46 -7.19 0.91
CA LEU A 174 9.46 -7.21 1.96
C LEU A 174 9.50 -5.87 2.71
N ALA A 175 9.65 -4.79 1.94
CA ALA A 175 9.87 -3.47 2.49
C ALA A 175 8.67 -2.97 3.31
N VAL A 176 7.45 -3.14 2.79
CA VAL A 176 6.22 -2.71 3.46
C VAL A 176 6.03 -3.40 4.82
N VAL A 177 6.34 -4.71 4.91
CA VAL A 177 6.20 -5.47 6.16
C VAL A 177 7.22 -5.01 7.20
N LEU A 178 8.48 -4.82 6.79
CA LEU A 178 9.52 -4.38 7.70
C LEU A 178 9.26 -2.95 8.19
N ASP A 179 8.83 -2.06 7.30
CA ASP A 179 8.58 -0.66 7.65
C ASP A 179 7.33 -0.46 8.49
N ASP A 180 6.23 -1.13 8.16
CA ASP A 180 5.01 -1.06 8.97
C ASP A 180 5.29 -1.58 10.39
N ALA A 181 6.05 -2.68 10.55
CA ALA A 181 6.46 -3.17 11.86
C ALA A 181 7.37 -2.18 12.60
N TRP A 182 8.36 -1.61 11.93
CA TRP A 182 9.29 -0.63 12.52
C TRP A 182 8.60 0.68 12.94
N GLN A 183 7.65 1.18 12.15
CA GLN A 183 6.86 2.37 12.48
C GLN A 183 5.73 2.08 13.49
N GLY A 184 5.53 0.82 13.88
CA GLY A 184 4.46 0.40 14.78
C GLY A 184 3.05 0.54 14.17
N VAL A 185 2.94 0.52 12.83
CA VAL A 185 1.66 0.56 12.13
C VAL A 185 0.83 -0.66 12.52
N ASN A 186 -0.37 -0.43 13.05
CA ASN A 186 -1.30 -1.48 13.47
C ASN A 186 -2.64 -1.41 12.72
N ASN A 187 -2.83 -0.42 11.85
CA ASN A 187 -4.00 -0.27 10.98
C ASN A 187 -3.55 0.14 9.56
N VAL A 188 -3.76 -0.74 8.58
CA VAL A 188 -3.40 -0.52 7.18
C VAL A 188 -4.67 -0.25 6.38
N VAL A 189 -4.84 1.01 5.99
CA VAL A 189 -5.91 1.48 5.11
C VAL A 189 -5.31 1.82 3.74
N ARG A 190 -5.72 1.11 2.68
CA ARG A 190 -5.15 1.25 1.33
C ARG A 190 -6.13 0.83 0.23
N GLY A 191 -5.76 1.01 -1.04
CA GLY A 191 -6.59 0.61 -2.18
C GLY A 191 -6.75 -0.90 -2.33
N ALA A 192 -7.92 -1.35 -2.81
CA ALA A 192 -8.28 -2.75 -3.01
C ALA A 192 -7.45 -3.46 -4.09
N ASP A 193 -6.65 -2.74 -4.87
CA ASP A 193 -5.65 -3.33 -5.75
C ASP A 193 -4.49 -4.01 -5.01
N LEU A 194 -4.34 -3.76 -3.71
CA LEU A 194 -3.37 -4.42 -2.84
C LEU A 194 -3.98 -5.50 -1.96
N LEU A 195 -5.27 -5.82 -2.14
CA LEU A 195 -5.99 -6.82 -1.34
C LEU A 195 -5.30 -8.19 -1.43
N ASP A 196 -4.93 -8.61 -2.64
CA ASP A 196 -4.24 -9.87 -2.95
C ASP A 196 -2.78 -9.93 -2.45
N SER A 197 -2.23 -8.80 -2.00
CA SER A 197 -0.89 -8.72 -1.41
C SER A 197 -0.92 -9.02 0.07
N THR A 198 -2.07 -8.86 0.73
CA THR A 198 -2.22 -9.02 2.17
C THR A 198 -1.84 -10.43 2.65
N PRO A 199 -2.29 -11.55 2.04
CA PRO A 199 -1.89 -12.89 2.50
C PRO A 199 -0.38 -13.14 2.47
N ARG A 200 0.33 -12.62 1.46
CA ARG A 200 1.80 -12.68 1.38
C ARG A 200 2.47 -11.91 2.52
N GLN A 201 1.90 -10.75 2.87
CA GLN A 201 2.40 -9.90 3.93
C GLN A 201 2.13 -10.49 5.30
N LEU A 202 0.96 -11.09 5.52
CA LEU A 202 0.64 -11.84 6.75
C LEU A 202 1.61 -13.00 6.97
N TYR A 203 1.96 -13.73 5.91
CA TYR A 203 2.97 -14.78 5.99
C TYR A 203 4.34 -14.22 6.38
N LEU A 204 4.80 -13.14 5.74
CA LEU A 204 6.05 -12.49 6.11
C LEU A 204 6.04 -11.97 7.55
N GLN A 205 4.93 -11.40 8.01
CA GLN A 205 4.77 -10.94 9.39
C GLN A 205 4.87 -12.12 10.38
N GLU A 206 4.16 -13.22 10.11
CA GLU A 206 4.23 -14.44 10.94
C GLU A 206 5.65 -15.01 10.97
N LEU A 207 6.29 -15.11 9.80
CA LEU A 207 7.66 -15.62 9.66
C LEU A 207 8.67 -14.80 10.47
N LEU A 208 8.44 -13.50 10.61
CA LEU A 208 9.30 -12.56 11.33
C LEU A 208 8.86 -12.32 12.79
N GLY A 209 7.78 -12.95 13.23
CA GLY A 209 7.22 -12.75 14.57
C GLY A 209 6.62 -11.36 14.81
N PHE A 210 6.23 -10.65 13.75
CA PHE A 210 5.58 -9.35 13.84
C PHE A 210 4.08 -9.48 14.11
N SER A 211 3.51 -8.48 14.80
CA SER A 211 2.08 -8.36 14.95
C SER A 211 1.41 -8.07 13.60
N GLN A 212 0.27 -8.71 13.35
CA GLN A 212 -0.51 -8.48 12.14
C GLN A 212 -1.45 -7.28 12.34
N PRO A 213 -1.39 -6.25 11.48
CA PRO A 213 -2.26 -5.08 11.59
C PRO A 213 -3.69 -5.42 11.16
N ARG A 214 -4.64 -4.54 11.50
CA ARG A 214 -6.00 -4.58 10.94
C ARG A 214 -5.99 -3.97 9.54
N TYR A 215 -6.75 -4.55 8.62
CA TYR A 215 -6.79 -4.12 7.22
C TYR A 215 -8.14 -3.53 6.84
N LEU A 216 -8.10 -2.48 6.02
CA LEU A 216 -9.25 -1.91 5.32
C LEU A 216 -8.84 -1.59 3.88
N HIS A 217 -9.54 -2.18 2.92
CA HIS A 217 -9.28 -1.94 1.50
C HIS A 217 -10.41 -1.12 0.85
N VAL A 218 -10.10 0.12 0.46
CA VAL A 218 -11.04 1.02 -0.22
C VAL A 218 -11.14 0.70 -1.72
N PRO A 219 -12.30 0.93 -2.36
CA PRO A 219 -12.45 0.73 -3.79
C PRO A 219 -11.40 1.49 -4.60
N LEU A 220 -10.89 0.85 -5.65
CA LEU A 220 -10.07 1.52 -6.65
C LEU A 220 -10.96 2.32 -7.59
N ILE A 221 -10.65 3.60 -7.79
CA ILE A 221 -11.35 4.41 -8.78
C ILE A 221 -10.89 4.00 -10.19
N ILE A 222 -11.84 3.62 -11.03
CA ILE A 222 -11.60 3.20 -12.42
C ILE A 222 -12.25 4.18 -13.40
N GLN A 223 -11.61 4.40 -14.54
CA GLN A 223 -12.16 5.18 -15.65
C GLN A 223 -13.30 4.41 -16.34
N PRO A 224 -14.18 5.10 -17.09
CA PRO A 224 -15.28 4.45 -17.80
C PRO A 224 -14.87 3.37 -18.81
N ASP A 225 -13.64 3.41 -19.31
CA ASP A 225 -13.04 2.40 -20.20
C ASP A 225 -12.53 1.15 -19.47
N GLY A 226 -12.69 1.10 -18.13
CA GLY A 226 -12.26 -0.01 -17.29
C GLY A 226 -10.80 0.04 -16.87
N HIS A 227 -10.02 1.04 -17.34
CA HIS A 227 -8.66 1.23 -16.88
C HIS A 227 -8.65 1.84 -15.47
N LYS A 228 -7.65 1.46 -14.66
CA LYS A 228 -7.40 2.11 -13.38
C LYS A 228 -7.25 3.60 -13.64
N LEU A 229 -7.86 4.45 -12.80
CA LEU A 229 -7.58 5.89 -12.82
C LEU A 229 -6.16 6.07 -12.25
N GLY A 230 -5.19 5.84 -13.12
CA GLY A 230 -3.81 5.57 -12.77
C GLY A 230 -2.87 6.49 -13.54
N LYS A 231 -1.82 6.88 -12.82
CA LYS A 231 -0.57 7.52 -13.22
C LYS A 231 -0.23 7.37 -14.71
N SER A 232 -0.87 8.15 -15.58
CA SER A 232 -0.21 8.50 -16.82
C SER A 232 0.96 9.40 -16.42
N TYR A 233 2.13 9.23 -17.03
CA TYR A 233 3.30 10.11 -16.80
C TYR A 233 2.99 11.61 -17.08
N ARG A 234 1.78 11.92 -17.56
CA ARG A 234 1.32 13.24 -18.01
C ARG A 234 0.14 13.79 -17.21
N SER A 235 -0.38 13.07 -16.21
CA SER A 235 -1.45 13.63 -15.37
C SER A 235 -0.85 14.74 -14.53
N PRO A 236 -1.37 15.99 -14.58
CA PRO A 236 -0.85 17.07 -13.75
C PRO A 236 -1.09 16.76 -12.26
N PRO A 237 -0.34 17.39 -11.35
CA PRO A 237 -0.67 17.38 -9.93
C PRO A 237 -2.11 17.81 -9.68
N LEU A 238 -2.70 17.35 -8.58
CA LEU A 238 -4.00 17.84 -8.16
C LEU A 238 -3.92 19.36 -7.91
N PRO A 239 -4.84 20.17 -8.46
CA PRO A 239 -4.80 21.62 -8.29
C PRO A 239 -5.01 22.00 -6.82
N GLY A 240 -4.19 22.92 -6.30
CA GLY A 240 -4.28 23.35 -4.90
C GLY A 240 -5.55 24.15 -4.57
N ASP A 241 -6.07 24.91 -5.54
CA ASP A 241 -7.33 25.67 -5.45
C ASP A 241 -8.58 24.77 -5.49
N GLN A 242 -8.41 23.48 -5.78
CA GLN A 242 -9.50 22.48 -5.83
C GLN A 242 -9.52 21.55 -4.61
N ALA A 243 -8.83 21.90 -3.52
CA ALA A 243 -8.71 21.05 -2.34
C ALA A 243 -10.08 20.62 -1.76
N THR A 244 -10.90 21.56 -1.30
CA THR A 244 -12.23 21.26 -0.72
C THR A 244 -13.14 20.50 -1.70
N PRO A 245 -13.33 20.93 -2.97
CA PRO A 245 -14.15 20.18 -3.93
C PRO A 245 -13.69 18.74 -4.15
N LEU A 246 -12.37 18.49 -4.25
CA LEU A 246 -11.83 17.15 -4.46
C LEU A 246 -11.90 16.28 -3.19
N LEU A 247 -11.79 16.88 -2.00
CA LEU A 247 -12.04 16.19 -0.74
C LEU A 247 -13.50 15.77 -0.61
N ILE A 248 -14.47 16.66 -0.92
CA ILE A 248 -15.90 16.33 -0.98
C ILE A 248 -16.15 15.17 -1.94
N ARG A 249 -15.54 15.23 -3.13
CA ARG A 249 -15.63 14.15 -4.11
C ARG A 249 -15.04 12.84 -3.59
N ALA A 250 -13.93 12.89 -2.85
CA ALA A 250 -13.33 11.70 -2.22
C ALA A 250 -14.23 11.13 -1.10
N LEU A 251 -14.86 11.97 -0.28
CA LEU A 251 -15.86 11.56 0.72
C LEU A 251 -17.03 10.81 0.07
N ARG A 252 -17.58 11.37 -1.02
CA ARG A 252 -18.64 10.71 -1.80
C ARG A 252 -18.20 9.36 -2.35
N ALA A 253 -16.98 9.26 -2.87
CA ALA A 253 -16.40 7.99 -3.35
C ALA A 253 -16.25 6.94 -2.22
N LEU A 254 -16.01 7.40 -0.99
CA LEU A 254 -15.92 6.59 0.21
C LEU A 254 -17.29 6.35 0.88
N GLY A 255 -18.40 6.76 0.25
CA GLY A 255 -19.74 6.63 0.80
C GLY A 255 -19.99 7.48 2.06
N GLN A 256 -19.10 8.43 2.36
CA GLN A 256 -19.16 9.24 3.56
C GLN A 256 -20.12 10.43 3.36
N PRO A 257 -20.74 10.94 4.44
CA PRO A 257 -21.47 12.20 4.41
C PRO A 257 -20.58 13.34 3.91
N ALA A 258 -21.12 14.18 3.02
CA ALA A 258 -20.47 15.38 2.53
C ALA A 258 -21.51 16.52 2.53
N PRO A 259 -21.67 17.23 3.66
CA PRO A 259 -22.73 18.22 3.85
C PRO A 259 -22.53 19.42 2.92
N ASP A 260 -23.60 19.87 2.27
CA ASP A 260 -23.57 20.99 1.33
C ASP A 260 -23.14 22.31 2.01
N GLU A 261 -23.38 22.45 3.33
CA GLU A 261 -22.98 23.60 4.13
C GLU A 261 -21.46 23.74 4.27
N LEU A 262 -20.70 22.67 4.00
CA LEU A 262 -19.23 22.69 4.00
C LEU A 262 -18.64 22.78 2.58
N ALA A 263 -19.46 23.04 1.56
CA ALA A 263 -18.97 23.18 0.18
C ALA A 263 -17.95 24.32 0.04
N ASP A 264 -18.13 25.41 0.77
CA ASP A 264 -17.27 26.59 0.77
C ASP A 264 -16.28 26.63 1.96
N ALA A 265 -16.23 25.56 2.77
CA ALA A 265 -15.34 25.50 3.92
C ALA A 265 -13.87 25.30 3.50
N SER A 266 -12.96 25.61 4.42
CA SER A 266 -11.55 25.22 4.24
C SER A 266 -11.39 23.69 4.26
N ALA A 267 -10.32 23.19 3.64
CA ALA A 267 -9.99 21.77 3.64
C ALA A 267 -9.86 21.21 5.07
N GLU A 268 -9.28 21.99 5.99
CA GLU A 268 -9.12 21.62 7.39
C GLU A 268 -10.46 21.49 8.12
N GLU A 269 -11.38 22.44 7.95
CA GLU A 269 -12.72 22.40 8.55
C GLU A 269 -13.52 21.18 8.06
N LEU A 270 -13.47 20.92 6.74
CA LEU A 270 -14.10 19.74 6.14
C LEU A 270 -13.52 18.45 6.71
N LEU A 271 -12.19 18.31 6.78
CA LEU A 271 -11.54 17.11 7.31
C LEU A 271 -11.83 16.91 8.80
N ALA A 272 -11.82 17.98 9.60
CA ALA A 272 -12.14 17.91 11.02
C ALA A 272 -13.60 17.47 11.26
N TRP A 273 -14.54 17.98 10.46
CA TRP A 273 -15.93 17.52 10.50
C TRP A 273 -16.03 16.06 10.07
N SER A 274 -15.37 15.69 8.97
CA SER A 274 -15.40 14.35 8.39
C SER A 274 -14.81 13.30 9.34
N ALA A 275 -13.74 13.64 10.09
CA ALA A 275 -13.15 12.72 11.06
C ALA A 275 -14.13 12.35 12.19
N ARG A 276 -14.99 13.28 12.60
CA ARG A 276 -16.04 13.02 13.61
C ARG A 276 -17.21 12.18 13.10
N HIS A 277 -17.39 12.12 11.78
CA HIS A 277 -18.51 11.42 11.13
C HIS A 277 -18.04 10.24 10.27
N TRP A 278 -16.76 9.87 10.38
CA TRP A 278 -16.18 8.76 9.63
C TRP A 278 -16.83 7.45 10.07
N ASP A 279 -17.36 6.71 9.09
CA ASP A 279 -17.83 5.35 9.29
C ASP A 279 -17.31 4.44 8.19
N ALA A 280 -16.36 3.58 8.56
CA ALA A 280 -15.78 2.58 7.67
C ALA A 280 -16.83 1.62 7.07
N ALA A 281 -17.97 1.41 7.73
CA ALA A 281 -19.03 0.54 7.23
C ALA A 281 -19.78 1.13 6.02
N LEU A 282 -19.73 2.45 5.83
CA LEU A 282 -20.31 3.14 4.68
C LEU A 282 -19.45 3.04 3.42
N VAL A 283 -18.17 2.67 3.54
CA VAL A 283 -17.29 2.51 2.39
C VAL A 283 -17.85 1.40 1.47
N PRO A 284 -18.00 1.65 0.15
CA PRO A 284 -18.58 0.68 -0.76
C PRO A 284 -17.86 -0.66 -0.73
N ARG A 285 -18.60 -1.76 -0.54
CA ARG A 285 -18.07 -3.14 -0.54
C ARG A 285 -17.84 -3.68 -1.95
N THR A 286 -17.04 -2.94 -2.72
CA THR A 286 -16.59 -3.30 -4.06
C THR A 286 -15.08 -3.07 -4.16
N ARG A 287 -14.42 -3.81 -5.05
CA ARG A 287 -12.98 -3.60 -5.33
C ARG A 287 -12.74 -2.44 -6.28
N ASN A 288 -13.71 -2.13 -7.15
CA ASN A 288 -13.61 -1.04 -8.12
C ASN A 288 -14.86 -0.17 -8.06
N LEU A 289 -14.68 1.13 -8.25
CA LEU A 289 -15.75 2.13 -8.32
C LEU A 289 -15.54 2.96 -9.57
N ALA A 290 -16.56 3.02 -10.44
CA ALA A 290 -16.43 3.76 -11.69
C ALA A 290 -16.49 5.26 -11.44
N GLU A 291 -15.60 6.03 -12.05
CA GLU A 291 -15.57 7.49 -11.90
C GLU A 291 -16.89 8.14 -12.31
N SER A 292 -17.59 7.55 -13.29
CA SER A 292 -18.91 8.01 -13.74
C SER A 292 -20.00 7.93 -12.66
N GLN A 293 -19.80 7.12 -11.61
CA GLN A 293 -20.72 6.97 -10.47
C GLN A 293 -20.48 8.04 -9.39
N LEU A 294 -19.44 8.87 -9.53
CA LEU A 294 -19.05 9.90 -8.57
C LEU A 294 -19.60 11.29 -8.90
N ARG A 295 -20.67 11.37 -9.71
CA ARG A 295 -21.33 12.62 -10.10
C ARG A 295 -22.24 13.13 -9.00
#